data_AF-A0A0B6WZV1-F1
#
_entry.id   AF-A0A0B6WZV1-F1
#
_cell.length_a   1.000
_cell.length_b   1.000
_cell.length_c   1.000
_cell.angle_alpha   90.00
_cell.angle_beta   90.00
_cell.angle_gamma   90.00
#
_symmetry.space_group_name_H-M   'P 1'
#
loop_
_entity.id
_entity.type
_entity.pdbx_description
1 polymer ?
#
loop_
_entity_poly.entity_id
_entity_poly.type
_entity_poly.pdbx_seq_one_letter_code
_entity_poly.pdbx_strand_id
1 'polypeptide(L)'
;MRRLLLAIFLPLNAACSFAVNQAAQKAQRRPLVKEAREYRTLIKYERRVIGYDPRTGEEITYDHKPRIEPLGDGSDRWALKWIGFDGREKTVIFQGAGALDVIVSASVAKMPDGQYLYTYEVMNLPTSRTHLKRFIVQNFASEYPLA
;
A
#
# COMPACT_ATOMS: atom_id res chain seq x y z
N MET A 1 25.12 90.67 -28.95
CA MET A 1 23.99 90.16 -29.75
C MET A 1 23.22 89.13 -28.93
N ARG A 2 21.89 89.19 -29.04
CA ARG A 2 20.86 88.40 -28.33
C ARG A 2 21.04 86.87 -28.43
N ARG A 3 20.60 86.17 -27.38
CA ARG A 3 19.83 84.88 -27.31
C ARG A 3 19.86 84.45 -25.84
N LEU A 4 18.84 84.69 -25.00
CA LEU A 4 17.48 84.12 -24.93
C LEU A 4 17.47 82.57 -24.92
N LEU A 5 16.61 82.02 -24.05
CA LEU A 5 16.16 80.62 -23.86
C LEU A 5 16.89 79.85 -22.75
N LEU A 6 16.21 79.16 -21.82
CA LEU A 6 14.79 79.04 -21.51
C LEU A 6 14.74 78.32 -20.15
N ALA A 7 14.13 78.94 -19.14
CA ALA A 7 13.87 78.29 -17.87
C ALA A 7 12.70 77.30 -18.06
N ILE A 8 12.98 75.99 -17.94
CA ILE A 8 11.95 74.96 -17.85
C ILE A 8 11.71 74.69 -16.37
N PHE A 9 10.70 75.35 -15.81
CA PHE A 9 10.09 74.97 -14.55
C PHE A 9 9.18 73.76 -14.82
N LEU A 10 9.58 72.58 -14.36
CA LEU A 10 8.73 71.39 -14.31
C LEU A 10 7.94 71.42 -12.99
N PRO A 11 6.60 71.54 -13.02
CA PRO A 11 5.80 71.43 -11.81
C PRO A 11 5.70 69.98 -11.34
N LEU A 12 5.76 69.83 -10.02
CA LEU A 12 5.43 68.63 -9.27
C LEU A 12 4.09 68.04 -9.73
N ASN A 13 4.07 66.71 -9.91
CA ASN A 13 2.89 65.89 -9.65
C ASN A 13 3.36 64.54 -9.10
N ALA A 14 3.82 64.54 -7.84
CA ALA A 14 3.92 63.34 -7.05
C ALA A 14 2.51 62.97 -6.55
N ALA A 15 1.71 62.37 -7.44
CA ALA A 15 0.51 61.66 -7.04
C ALA A 15 0.95 60.37 -6.33
N CYS A 16 1.14 60.45 -5.01
CA CYS A 16 1.16 59.27 -4.16
C CYS A 16 -0.24 58.65 -4.22
N SER A 17 -0.44 57.75 -5.16
CA SER A 17 -1.57 56.84 -5.18
C SER A 17 -1.47 55.96 -3.94
N PHE A 18 -2.24 56.30 -2.90
CA PHE A 18 -2.55 55.40 -1.81
C PHE A 18 -3.30 54.20 -2.40
N ALA A 19 -2.57 53.17 -2.79
CA ALA A 19 -3.14 51.86 -3.04
C ALA A 19 -3.66 51.35 -1.69
N VAL A 20 -4.95 51.62 -1.45
CA VAL A 20 -5.71 50.99 -0.38
C VAL A 20 -5.58 49.50 -0.60
N ASN A 21 -4.79 48.85 0.26
CA ASN A 21 -4.75 47.41 0.41
C ASN A 21 -6.18 46.97 0.73
N GLN A 22 -6.95 46.64 -0.30
CA GLN A 22 -8.14 45.82 -0.16
C GLN A 22 -7.65 44.47 0.31
N ALA A 23 -7.52 44.32 1.63
CA ALA A 23 -7.31 43.06 2.28
C ALA A 23 -8.42 42.14 1.76
N ALA A 24 -8.05 41.23 0.87
CA ALA A 24 -8.95 40.27 0.26
C ALA A 24 -9.74 39.63 1.40
N GLN A 25 -11.04 39.94 1.46
CA GLN A 25 -11.94 39.36 2.46
C GLN A 25 -11.85 37.86 2.27
N LYS A 26 -11.16 37.18 3.20
CA LYS A 26 -11.00 35.73 3.16
C LYS A 26 -12.40 35.15 3.12
N ALA A 27 -12.75 34.55 1.98
CA ALA A 27 -14.07 33.99 1.76
C ALA A 27 -14.43 33.10 2.95
N GLN A 28 -15.47 33.50 3.70
CA GLN A 28 -15.93 32.77 4.87
C GLN A 28 -16.38 31.39 4.39
N ARG A 29 -15.67 30.34 4.83
CA ARG A 29 -15.99 28.97 4.44
C ARG A 29 -17.39 28.65 4.97
N ARG A 30 -18.30 28.26 4.07
CA ARG A 30 -19.62 27.75 4.48
C ARG A 30 -19.41 26.54 5.39
N PRO A 31 -20.23 26.37 6.43
CA PRO A 31 -20.14 25.20 7.31
C PRO A 31 -20.31 23.92 6.48
N LEU A 32 -19.47 22.91 6.77
CA LEU A 32 -19.52 21.62 6.11
C LEU A 32 -20.81 20.90 6.52
N VAL A 33 -21.82 20.92 5.65
CA VAL A 33 -23.03 20.10 5.80
C VAL A 33 -22.69 18.70 5.29
N LYS A 34 -22.56 17.74 6.21
CA LYS A 34 -22.44 16.32 5.84
C LYS A 34 -23.84 15.82 5.51
N GLU A 35 -24.03 15.30 4.31
CA GLU A 35 -25.27 14.61 3.95
C GLU A 35 -25.55 13.49 4.97
N ALA A 36 -26.82 13.34 5.34
CA ALA A 36 -27.24 12.30 6.26
C ALA A 36 -26.84 10.95 5.65
N ARG A 37 -25.94 10.23 6.31
CA ARG A 37 -25.54 8.89 5.88
C ARG A 37 -26.73 7.96 6.13
N GLU A 38 -27.34 7.47 5.06
CA GLU A 38 -28.25 6.35 5.16
C GLU A 38 -27.43 5.10 5.50
N TYR A 39 -27.53 4.67 6.76
CA TYR A 39 -27.04 3.36 7.15
C TYR A 39 -27.97 2.32 6.57
N ARG A 40 -27.54 1.65 5.50
CA ARG A 40 -28.27 0.50 4.95
C ARG A 40 -28.46 -0.52 6.08
N THR A 41 -29.69 -0.98 6.26
CA THR A 41 -30.04 -2.01 7.24
C THR A 41 -29.18 -3.26 7.05
N LEU A 42 -28.85 -3.92 8.16
CA LEU A 42 -28.13 -5.18 8.20
C LEU A 42 -28.79 -6.18 7.23
N ILE A 43 -28.10 -6.57 6.18
CA ILE A 43 -28.60 -7.58 5.24
C ILE A 43 -28.69 -8.89 6.02
N LYS A 44 -29.92 -9.36 6.31
CA LYS A 44 -30.12 -10.68 6.90
C LYS A 44 -29.82 -11.73 5.85
N TYR A 45 -28.83 -12.54 6.18
CA TYR A 45 -28.23 -13.55 5.35
C TYR A 45 -28.96 -14.89 5.58
N GLU A 46 -30.11 -15.07 4.95
CA GLU A 46 -30.92 -16.29 5.08
C GLU A 46 -30.45 -17.40 4.13
N ARG A 47 -30.18 -18.60 4.68
CA ARG A 47 -29.76 -19.78 3.91
C ARG A 47 -30.82 -20.08 2.83
N ARG A 48 -30.42 -20.10 1.56
CA ARG A 48 -31.32 -20.44 0.44
C ARG A 48 -30.95 -21.80 -0.13
N VAL A 49 -31.94 -22.67 -0.32
CA VAL A 49 -31.74 -23.94 -1.03
C VAL A 49 -31.70 -23.63 -2.53
N ILE A 50 -30.60 -23.98 -3.21
CA ILE A 50 -30.43 -23.75 -4.66
C ILE A 50 -30.67 -25.01 -5.48
N GLY A 51 -30.67 -26.18 -4.84
CA GLY A 51 -30.94 -27.45 -5.49
C GLY A 51 -30.66 -28.62 -4.57
N TYR A 52 -30.63 -29.81 -5.16
CA TYR A 52 -30.29 -31.05 -4.48
C TYR A 52 -29.14 -31.71 -5.23
N ASP A 53 -28.20 -32.30 -4.50
CA ASP A 53 -27.13 -33.08 -5.11
C ASP A 53 -27.74 -34.32 -5.77
N PRO A 54 -27.53 -34.54 -7.08
CA PRO A 54 -28.14 -35.66 -7.81
C PRO A 54 -27.62 -37.03 -7.37
N ARG A 55 -26.52 -37.10 -6.60
CA ARG A 55 -25.94 -38.36 -6.11
C ARG A 55 -26.32 -38.65 -4.66
N THR A 56 -26.34 -37.63 -3.80
CA THR A 56 -26.56 -37.83 -2.36
C THR A 56 -27.98 -37.45 -1.93
N GLY A 57 -28.71 -36.68 -2.74
CA GLY A 57 -30.02 -36.12 -2.39
C GLY A 57 -29.96 -35.03 -1.32
N GLU A 58 -28.76 -34.60 -0.91
CA GLU A 58 -28.59 -33.56 0.09
C GLU A 58 -28.92 -32.17 -0.48
N GLU A 59 -29.47 -31.31 0.37
CA GLU A 59 -29.74 -29.92 0.01
C GLU A 59 -28.43 -29.18 -0.29
N ILE A 60 -28.30 -28.70 -1.53
CA ILE A 60 -27.25 -27.75 -1.88
C ILE A 60 -27.74 -26.38 -1.43
N THR A 61 -27.11 -25.87 -0.37
CA THR A 61 -27.47 -24.56 0.18
C THR A 61 -26.50 -23.48 -0.25
N TYR A 62 -27.05 -22.37 -0.72
CA TYR A 62 -26.33 -21.14 -1.00
C TYR A 62 -26.00 -20.43 0.30
N ASP A 63 -24.70 -20.38 0.63
CA ASP A 63 -24.18 -19.57 1.71
C ASP A 63 -23.47 -18.33 1.13
N HIS A 64 -24.15 -17.18 1.20
CA HIS A 64 -23.58 -15.87 0.84
C HIS A 64 -22.58 -15.36 1.88
N LYS A 65 -22.35 -16.06 2.99
CA LYS A 65 -21.39 -15.60 4.00
C LYS A 65 -19.99 -15.60 3.39
N PRO A 66 -19.27 -14.47 3.48
CA PRO A 66 -17.86 -14.45 3.11
C PRO A 66 -17.09 -15.45 3.98
N ARG A 67 -16.24 -16.24 3.34
CA ARG A 67 -15.36 -17.22 3.97
C ARG A 67 -13.91 -16.83 3.74
N ILE A 68 -13.09 -16.97 4.77
CA ILE A 68 -11.65 -16.74 4.70
C ILE A 68 -10.98 -18.11 4.77
N GLU A 69 -10.26 -18.48 3.72
CA GLU A 69 -9.58 -19.77 3.60
C GLU A 69 -8.08 -19.56 3.35
N PRO A 70 -7.17 -20.27 4.04
CA PRO A 70 -5.76 -20.25 3.69
C PRO A 70 -5.53 -20.92 2.33
N LEU A 71 -4.57 -20.42 1.54
CA LEU A 71 -4.29 -20.95 0.19
C LEU A 71 -3.51 -22.28 0.19
N GLY A 72 -3.09 -22.79 1.35
CA GLY A 72 -2.58 -24.15 1.55
C GLY A 72 -1.18 -24.44 0.99
N ASP A 73 -0.49 -23.42 0.48
CA ASP A 73 0.85 -23.51 -0.12
C ASP A 73 1.98 -23.16 0.86
N GLY A 74 1.68 -23.08 2.17
CA GLY A 74 2.61 -22.64 3.20
C GLY A 74 2.92 -21.14 3.20
N SER A 75 2.30 -20.36 2.31
CA SER A 75 2.42 -18.91 2.30
C SER A 75 1.40 -18.27 3.26
N ASP A 76 1.71 -17.08 3.79
CA ASP A 76 0.77 -16.24 4.56
C ASP A 76 -0.25 -15.56 3.61
N ARG A 77 -0.85 -16.34 2.71
CA ARG A 77 -1.86 -15.89 1.75
C ARG A 77 -3.21 -16.48 2.10
N TRP A 78 -4.20 -15.61 2.08
CA TRP A 78 -5.58 -15.89 2.47
C TRP A 78 -6.50 -15.55 1.30
N ALA A 79 -7.46 -16.41 1.02
CA ALA A 79 -8.51 -16.16 0.05
C ALA A 79 -9.80 -15.76 0.79
N LEU A 80 -10.23 -14.51 0.59
CA LEU A 80 -11.59 -14.09 0.95
C LEU A 80 -12.50 -14.48 -0.21
N LYS A 81 -13.35 -15.48 0.00
CA LYS A 81 -14.34 -15.95 -0.97
C LYS A 81 -15.74 -15.56 -0.55
N TRP A 82 -16.59 -15.18 -1.49
CA TRP A 82 -18.01 -14.97 -1.25
C TRP A 82 -18.78 -15.22 -2.54
N ILE A 83 -20.09 -15.41 -2.47
CA ILE A 83 -20.90 -15.46 -3.69
C ILE A 83 -21.42 -14.06 -4.03
N GLY A 84 -21.08 -13.59 -5.22
CA GLY A 84 -21.50 -12.29 -5.73
C GLY A 84 -22.99 -12.23 -6.03
N PHE A 85 -23.51 -11.03 -6.27
CA PHE A 85 -24.92 -10.82 -6.65
C PHE A 85 -25.31 -11.55 -7.94
N ASP A 86 -24.33 -11.83 -8.80
CA ASP A 86 -24.48 -12.62 -10.03
C ASP A 86 -24.53 -14.14 -9.78
N GLY A 87 -24.55 -14.58 -8.52
CA GLY A 87 -24.54 -15.99 -8.15
C GLY A 87 -23.21 -16.69 -8.39
N ARG A 88 -22.15 -15.95 -8.78
CA ARG A 88 -20.82 -16.50 -9.05
C ARG A 88 -19.91 -16.30 -7.85
N GLU A 89 -19.06 -17.29 -7.57
CA GLU A 89 -18.01 -17.13 -6.56
C GLU A 89 -17.07 -15.99 -6.97
N LYS A 90 -16.80 -15.11 -6.00
CA LYS A 90 -15.82 -14.05 -6.07
C LYS A 90 -14.74 -14.36 -5.05
N THR A 91 -13.49 -14.14 -5.44
CA THR A 91 -12.33 -14.42 -4.61
C THR A 91 -11.41 -13.21 -4.63
N VAL A 92 -11.02 -12.74 -3.45
CA VAL A 92 -9.95 -11.75 -3.26
C VAL A 92 -8.81 -12.44 -2.54
N ILE A 93 -7.62 -12.39 -3.13
CA ILE A 93 -6.41 -12.91 -2.51
C ILE A 93 -5.78 -11.79 -1.67
N PHE A 94 -5.72 -12.02 -0.37
CA PHE A 94 -5.00 -11.20 0.58
C PHE A 94 -3.63 -11.85 0.85
N GLN A 95 -2.56 -11.14 0.55
CA GLN A 95 -1.23 -11.52 1.02
C GLN A 95 -0.98 -10.81 2.35
N GLY A 96 -0.79 -11.61 3.40
CA GLY A 96 -0.49 -11.15 4.73
C GLY A 96 0.70 -10.21 4.76
N ALA A 97 0.67 -9.27 5.70
CA ALA A 97 1.69 -8.25 5.84
C ALA A 97 3.06 -8.83 6.22
N GLY A 98 3.15 -10.13 6.57
CA GLY A 98 4.35 -10.80 7.06
C GLY A 98 5.34 -11.26 5.99
N ALA A 99 5.06 -11.08 4.70
CA ALA A 99 5.98 -11.51 3.65
C ALA A 99 7.29 -10.69 3.67
N LEU A 100 8.38 -11.35 4.05
CA LEU A 100 9.74 -10.83 3.98
C LEU A 100 10.35 -11.26 2.65
N ASP A 101 10.58 -10.29 1.76
CA ASP A 101 11.23 -10.53 0.47
C ASP A 101 12.70 -10.14 0.62
N VAL A 102 13.61 -11.12 0.58
CA VAL A 102 15.05 -10.88 0.74
C VAL A 102 15.85 -11.56 -0.37
N ILE A 103 16.92 -10.90 -0.82
CA ILE A 103 17.97 -11.51 -1.62
C ILE A 103 19.08 -11.94 -0.66
N VAL A 104 19.53 -13.18 -0.78
CA VAL A 104 20.69 -13.70 -0.07
C VAL A 104 21.78 -14.01 -1.08
N SER A 105 22.88 -13.29 -1.03
CA SER A 105 24.09 -13.55 -1.80
C SER A 105 25.13 -14.22 -0.90
N ALA A 106 25.79 -15.24 -1.42
CA ALA A 106 26.90 -15.92 -0.76
C ALA A 106 28.13 -15.85 -1.65
N SER A 107 29.27 -15.47 -1.08
CA SER A 107 30.57 -15.51 -1.75
C SER A 107 31.56 -16.31 -0.92
N VAL A 108 32.44 -17.03 -1.59
CA VAL A 108 33.44 -17.89 -0.97
C VAL A 108 34.81 -17.47 -1.49
N ALA A 109 35.72 -17.15 -0.58
CA ALA A 109 37.10 -16.81 -0.90
C ALA A 109 38.05 -17.80 -0.20
N LYS A 110 39.04 -18.30 -0.94
CA LYS A 110 40.11 -19.13 -0.35
C LYS A 110 41.20 -18.22 0.21
N MET A 111 41.52 -18.40 1.48
CA MET A 111 42.52 -17.63 2.21
C MET A 111 43.93 -18.23 2.03
N PRO A 112 45.01 -17.45 2.22
CA PRO A 112 46.38 -17.91 2.01
C PRO A 112 46.80 -19.08 2.91
N ASP A 113 46.16 -19.22 4.08
CA ASP A 113 46.35 -20.32 5.04
C ASP A 113 45.58 -21.59 4.66
N GLY A 114 44.89 -21.60 3.51
CA GLY A 114 44.10 -22.72 3.03
C GLY A 114 42.68 -22.77 3.59
N GLN A 115 42.27 -21.83 4.44
CA GLN A 115 40.90 -21.73 4.94
C GLN A 115 39.95 -21.14 3.88
N TYR A 116 38.65 -21.30 4.09
CA TYR A 116 37.62 -20.66 3.27
C TYR A 116 36.86 -19.62 4.08
N LEU A 117 36.79 -18.40 3.55
CA LEU A 117 35.97 -17.32 4.07
C LEU A 117 34.63 -17.30 3.33
N TYR A 118 33.55 -17.50 4.06
CA TYR A 118 32.19 -17.40 3.55
C TYR A 118 31.61 -16.04 3.95
N THR A 119 31.24 -15.23 2.96
CA THR A 119 30.58 -13.94 3.18
C THR A 119 29.14 -14.04 2.71
N TYR A 120 28.21 -13.73 3.61
CA TYR A 120 26.78 -13.69 3.33
C TYR A 120 26.30 -12.26 3.38
N GLU A 121 25.62 -11.83 2.33
CA GLU A 121 24.95 -10.54 2.27
C GLU A 121 23.44 -10.79 2.13
N VAL A 122 22.67 -10.15 2.99
CA VAL A 122 21.21 -10.26 3.04
C VAL A 122 20.62 -8.90 2.80
N MET A 123 19.92 -8.74 1.68
CA MET A 123 19.31 -7.48 1.27
C MET A 123 17.80 -7.62 1.31
N ASN A 124 17.13 -6.76 2.10
CA ASN A 124 15.69 -6.66 2.09
C ASN A 124 15.22 -5.92 0.83
N LEU A 125 14.28 -6.51 0.10
CA LEU A 125 13.76 -5.91 -1.12
C LEU A 125 12.76 -4.80 -0.81
N PRO A 126 12.65 -3.77 -1.66
CA PRO A 126 11.63 -2.72 -1.51
C PRO A 126 10.19 -3.24 -1.57
N THR A 127 9.97 -4.44 -2.14
CA THR A 127 8.68 -5.12 -2.17
C THR A 127 8.28 -5.70 -0.82
N SER A 128 9.24 -5.87 0.09
CA SER A 128 8.94 -6.41 1.40
C SER A 128 8.12 -5.42 2.23
N ARG A 129 7.06 -5.94 2.84
CA ARG A 129 6.19 -5.18 3.75
C ARG A 129 6.68 -5.22 5.20
N THR A 130 7.79 -5.90 5.46
CA THR A 130 8.40 -6.03 6.78
C THR A 130 9.90 -5.77 6.72
N HIS A 131 10.51 -5.48 7.88
CA HIS A 131 11.95 -5.35 8.00
C HIS A 131 12.55 -6.65 8.55
N LEU A 132 13.67 -7.08 7.95
CA LEU A 132 14.49 -8.16 8.50
C LEU A 132 15.00 -7.75 9.89
N LYS A 133 14.60 -8.46 10.93
CA LYS A 133 15.03 -8.20 12.31
C LYS A 133 16.27 -9.00 12.71
N ARG A 134 16.37 -10.23 12.24
CA ARG A 134 17.45 -11.17 12.57
C ARG A 134 17.60 -12.18 11.45
N PHE A 135 18.82 -12.56 11.16
CA PHE A 135 19.15 -13.73 10.36
C PHE A 135 20.08 -14.63 11.17
N ILE A 136 20.02 -15.94 10.90
CA ILE A 136 20.90 -16.93 11.50
C ILE A 136 21.49 -17.72 10.35
N VAL A 137 22.82 -17.83 10.31
CA VAL A 137 23.52 -18.73 9.40
C VAL A 137 23.80 -20.01 10.18
N GLN A 138 23.26 -21.13 9.72
CA GLN A 138 23.57 -22.43 10.26
C GLN A 138 24.49 -23.14 9.26
N ASN A 139 25.73 -23.39 9.68
CA ASN A 139 26.66 -24.18 8.89
C ASN A 139 26.54 -25.65 9.32
N PHE A 140 26.36 -26.53 8.36
CA PHE A 140 26.40 -27.97 8.59
C PHE A 140 27.80 -28.42 8.19
N ALA A 141 28.67 -28.65 9.18
CA ALA A 141 29.86 -29.44 8.92
C ALA A 141 29.35 -30.83 8.52
N SER A 142 29.59 -31.26 7.27
CA SER A 142 29.33 -32.64 6.92
C SER A 142 30.33 -33.46 7.71
N GLU A 143 29.89 -34.08 8.80
CA GLU A 143 30.62 -35.16 9.47
C GLU A 143 30.76 -36.30 8.45
N TYR A 144 31.78 -36.22 7.60
CA TYR A 144 32.28 -37.36 6.86
C TYR A 144 33.52 -37.86 7.59
N PRO A 145 33.53 -39.12 8.05
CA PRO A 145 34.77 -39.75 8.49
C PRO A 145 35.69 -39.83 7.27
N LEU A 146 36.86 -39.22 7.38
CA LEU A 146 37.95 -39.45 6.43
C LEU A 146 38.30 -40.95 6.53
N ALA A 147 38.00 -41.70 5.49
CA ALA A 147 38.54 -43.03 5.25
C ALA A 147 39.95 -42.91 4.68
#